data_AF-A0A507EB46-F1
#
_entry.id   AF-A0A507EB46-F1
#
_cell.length_a   1.000
_cell.length_b   1.000
_cell.length_c   1.000
_cell.angle_alpha   90.00
_cell.angle_beta   90.00
_cell.angle_gamma   90.00
#
_symmetry.space_group_name_H-M   'P 1'
#
loop_
_entity.id
_entity.type
_entity.pdbx_description
1 polymer ?
#
loop_
_entity_poly.entity_id
_entity_poly.type
_entity_poly.pdbx_seq_one_letter_code
_entity_poly.pdbx_strand_id
1 'polypeptide(L)'
;MPFNASSHHCAWRHSNYRLFILFLATTIAMCCYGAYLTYYVFVREMKIQQIDKLWVINRDTGARTPIKWEQMWMYMVHREILLAALGLFCVCAGVVVFAFTLYQLSLIMRGVTTNEVFKWDDLKYDIKQGEVHIPRSVLERNQGLVPQEVDPEPTEKQQRKRKNAQRRSKASDSGKQQDSEQDELVLVEDAKQIRNIYHLGSWRNLMEMLFPTPL
;
A
#
# COMPACT_ATOMS: atom_id res chain seq x y z
N MET A 1 -16.91 35.70 -9.14
CA MET A 1 -16.90 34.36 -8.50
C MET A 1 -16.80 33.30 -9.58
N PRO A 2 -15.61 32.80 -9.92
CA PRO A 2 -15.49 31.61 -10.73
C PRO A 2 -15.39 30.38 -9.82
N PHE A 3 -16.12 29.37 -10.27
CA PHE A 3 -16.37 28.08 -9.66
C PHE A 3 -15.12 27.19 -9.87
N ASN A 4 -14.43 26.85 -8.78
CA ASN A 4 -13.19 26.08 -8.79
C ASN A 4 -13.49 24.57 -8.87
N ALA A 5 -13.86 24.09 -10.06
CA ALA A 5 -14.19 22.69 -10.30
C ALA A 5 -12.94 21.85 -10.58
N SER A 6 -12.04 21.69 -9.60
CA SER A 6 -11.00 20.63 -9.58
C SER A 6 -10.35 20.38 -8.22
N SER A 7 -10.92 20.84 -7.10
CA SER A 7 -10.37 20.54 -5.75
C SER A 7 -11.25 19.63 -4.89
N HIS A 8 -12.39 19.15 -5.39
CA HIS A 8 -13.30 18.31 -4.61
C HIS A 8 -13.03 16.79 -4.69
N HIS A 9 -12.27 16.31 -5.68
CA HIS A 9 -11.97 14.87 -5.81
C HIS A 9 -10.67 14.41 -5.13
N CYS A 10 -9.91 15.32 -4.51
CA CYS A 10 -8.62 15.01 -3.86
C CYS A 10 -8.56 15.23 -2.34
N ALA A 11 -9.45 16.01 -1.73
CA ALA A 11 -9.51 16.07 -0.26
C ALA A 11 -10.12 14.78 0.34
N TRP A 12 -11.21 14.27 -0.26
CA TRP A 12 -11.87 13.06 0.23
C TRP A 12 -10.99 11.81 0.05
N ARG A 13 -10.37 11.61 -1.11
CA ARG A 13 -9.51 10.44 -1.39
C ARG A 13 -8.30 10.35 -0.46
N HIS A 14 -7.62 11.47 -0.22
CA HIS A 14 -6.46 11.52 0.66
C HIS A 14 -6.86 11.45 2.15
N SER A 15 -8.05 11.95 2.50
CA SER A 15 -8.61 11.82 3.86
C SER A 15 -9.04 10.37 4.18
N ASN A 16 -9.69 9.68 3.23
CA ASN A 16 -10.16 8.31 3.45
C ASN A 16 -9.03 7.31 3.65
N TYR A 17 -7.93 7.45 2.90
CA TYR A 17 -6.80 6.53 3.04
C TYR A 17 -6.09 6.74 4.41
N ARG A 18 -6.01 7.98 4.93
CA ARG A 18 -5.51 8.23 6.29
C ARG A 18 -6.38 7.58 7.35
N LEU A 19 -7.69 7.75 7.23
CA LEU A 19 -8.65 7.12 8.12
C LEU A 19 -8.54 5.60 8.06
N PHE A 20 -8.26 5.04 6.89
CA PHE A 20 -8.02 3.61 6.71
C PHE A 20 -6.74 3.15 7.42
N ILE A 21 -5.60 3.84 7.27
CA ILE A 21 -4.37 3.49 8.00
C ILE A 21 -4.55 3.68 9.51
N LEU A 22 -5.24 4.76 9.93
CA LEU A 22 -5.55 4.99 11.33
C LEU A 22 -6.44 3.87 11.89
N PHE A 23 -7.45 3.43 11.12
CA PHE A 23 -8.29 2.28 11.46
C PHE A 23 -7.48 1.00 11.61
N LEU A 24 -6.53 0.74 10.71
CA LEU A 24 -5.65 -0.42 10.82
C LEU A 24 -4.77 -0.34 12.07
N ALA A 25 -4.19 0.84 12.34
CA ALA A 25 -3.35 1.08 13.51
C ALA A 25 -4.12 0.91 14.83
N THR A 26 -5.33 1.47 14.94
CA THR A 26 -6.18 1.29 16.12
C THR A 26 -6.64 -0.14 16.27
N THR A 27 -6.91 -0.85 15.17
CA THR A 27 -7.25 -2.28 15.20
C THR A 27 -6.09 -3.12 15.74
N ILE A 28 -4.85 -2.87 15.27
CA ILE A 28 -3.65 -3.54 15.81
C ILE A 28 -3.50 -3.22 17.30
N ALA A 29 -3.66 -1.96 17.70
CA ALA A 29 -3.57 -1.55 19.10
C ALA A 29 -4.61 -2.29 19.97
N MET A 30 -5.85 -2.39 19.50
CA MET A 30 -6.92 -3.13 20.18
C MET A 30 -6.62 -4.64 20.28
N CYS A 31 -6.11 -5.26 19.21
CA CYS A 31 -5.69 -6.66 19.23
C CYS A 31 -4.53 -6.91 20.19
N CYS A 32 -3.50 -6.05 20.18
CA CYS A 32 -2.36 -6.14 21.10
C CYS A 32 -2.81 -5.94 22.55
N TYR A 33 -3.68 -4.97 22.80
CA TYR A 33 -4.23 -4.73 24.14
C TYR A 33 -5.08 -5.91 24.63
N GLY A 34 -5.94 -6.48 23.77
CA GLY A 34 -6.71 -7.68 24.08
C GLY A 34 -5.83 -8.89 24.36
N ALA A 35 -4.79 -9.11 23.56
CA ALA A 35 -3.81 -10.18 23.79
C ALA A 35 -3.03 -9.97 25.11
N TYR A 36 -2.64 -8.73 25.42
CA TYR A 36 -1.97 -8.39 26.68
C TYR A 36 -2.87 -8.63 27.90
N LEU A 37 -4.12 -8.16 27.85
CA LEU A 37 -5.08 -8.36 28.94
C LEU A 37 -5.39 -9.84 29.16
N THR A 38 -5.67 -10.57 28.07
CA THR A 38 -5.94 -12.02 28.16
C THR A 38 -4.76 -12.76 28.75
N TYR A 39 -3.52 -12.48 28.31
CA TYR A 39 -2.30 -13.03 28.91
C TYR A 39 -2.17 -12.69 30.40
N TYR A 40 -2.40 -11.43 30.79
CA TYR A 40 -2.30 -11.01 32.19
C TYR A 40 -3.31 -11.72 33.09
N VAL A 41 -4.57 -11.81 32.64
CA VAL A 41 -5.61 -12.57 33.35
C VAL A 41 -5.23 -14.04 33.45
N PHE A 42 -4.73 -14.63 32.36
CA PHE A 42 -4.31 -16.03 32.32
C PHE A 42 -3.24 -16.34 33.38
N VAL A 43 -2.18 -15.51 33.43
CA VAL A 43 -1.09 -15.65 34.41
C VAL A 43 -1.60 -15.46 35.84
N ARG A 44 -2.55 -14.55 36.05
CA ARG A 44 -3.15 -14.33 37.37
C ARG A 44 -3.96 -15.54 37.83
N GLU A 45 -4.78 -16.12 36.94
CA GLU A 45 -5.54 -17.34 37.23
C GLU A 45 -4.62 -18.51 37.55
N MET A 46 -3.49 -18.65 36.82
CA MET A 46 -2.49 -19.69 37.10
C MET A 46 -1.92 -19.57 38.53
N LYS A 47 -1.67 -18.34 38.99
CA LYS A 47 -1.15 -18.09 40.34
C LYS A 47 -2.18 -18.34 41.44
N ILE A 48 -3.43 -17.91 41.23
CA ILE A 48 -4.52 -18.11 42.21
C ILE A 48 -4.78 -19.60 42.42
N GLN A 49 -4.74 -20.37 41.34
CA GLN A 49 -5.00 -21.81 41.36
C GLN A 49 -3.79 -22.64 41.81
N GLN A 50 -2.64 -22.00 42.10
CA GLN A 50 -1.38 -22.65 42.51
C GLN A 50 -0.99 -23.80 41.58
N ILE A 51 -1.07 -23.57 40.25
CA ILE A 51 -0.85 -24.63 39.26
C ILE A 51 0.58 -25.17 39.27
N ASP A 52 1.53 -24.35 39.71
CA ASP A 52 2.91 -24.71 39.98
C ASP A 52 3.07 -25.86 40.99
N LYS A 53 2.07 -26.12 41.84
CA LYS A 53 2.09 -27.18 42.85
C LYS A 53 1.31 -28.43 42.44
N LEU A 54 0.72 -28.47 41.24
CA LEU A 54 0.00 -29.64 40.76
C LEU A 54 0.97 -30.77 40.34
N TRP A 55 0.56 -32.00 40.65
CA TRP A 55 1.29 -33.21 40.30
C TRP A 55 0.53 -33.96 39.21
N VAL A 56 1.24 -34.37 38.17
CA VAL A 56 0.69 -35.20 37.09
C VAL A 56 1.11 -36.65 37.33
N ILE A 57 0.15 -37.57 37.27
CA ILE A 57 0.39 -39.01 37.40
C ILE A 57 0.53 -39.59 36.00
N ASN A 58 1.68 -40.19 35.69
CA ASN A 58 1.83 -40.94 34.45
C ASN A 58 1.00 -42.22 34.49
N ARG A 59 0.16 -42.44 33.48
CA ARG A 59 -0.76 -43.59 33.40
C ARG A 59 -0.01 -44.93 33.32
N ASP A 60 1.17 -44.96 32.70
CA ASP A 60 1.92 -46.19 32.45
C ASP A 60 2.92 -46.55 33.56
N THR A 61 3.53 -45.56 34.21
CA THR A 61 4.56 -45.77 35.25
C THR A 61 4.08 -45.47 36.67
N GLY A 62 2.90 -44.85 36.83
CA GLY A 62 2.36 -44.43 38.13
C GLY A 62 3.18 -43.34 38.84
N ALA A 63 4.28 -42.88 38.24
CA ALA A 63 5.19 -41.91 38.82
C ALA A 63 4.55 -40.52 38.86
N ARG A 64 4.70 -39.85 40.00
CA ARG A 64 4.27 -38.45 40.19
C ARG A 64 5.38 -37.54 39.71
N THR A 65 5.14 -36.81 38.63
CA THR A 65 6.06 -35.80 38.12
C THR A 65 5.46 -34.40 38.29
N PRO A 66 6.28 -33.38 38.59
CA PRO A 66 5.79 -32.00 38.59
C PRO A 66 5.29 -31.64 37.19
N ILE A 67 4.28 -30.76 37.13
CA ILE A 67 3.64 -30.37 35.88
C ILE A 67 4.63 -29.63 34.96
N LYS A 68 4.70 -30.04 33.69
CA LYS A 68 5.50 -29.33 32.68
C LYS A 68 4.79 -28.07 32.21
N TRP A 69 5.55 -27.11 31.69
CA TRP A 69 5.00 -25.84 31.15
C TRP A 69 3.90 -26.06 30.10
N GLU A 70 4.11 -26.98 29.15
CA GLU A 70 3.12 -27.27 28.10
C GLU A 70 1.81 -27.85 28.67
N GLN A 71 1.92 -28.75 29.64
CA GLN A 71 0.77 -29.37 30.30
C GLN A 71 -0.02 -28.34 31.12
N MET A 72 0.68 -27.39 31.74
CA MET A 72 0.08 -26.29 32.48
C MET A 72 -0.73 -25.37 31.54
N TRP A 73 -0.22 -25.05 30.35
CA TRP A 73 -0.97 -24.30 29.34
C TRP A 73 -2.18 -25.07 28.82
N MET A 74 -2.02 -26.34 28.44
CA MET A 74 -3.14 -27.18 27.99
C MET A 74 -4.24 -27.29 29.05
N TYR A 75 -3.86 -27.50 30.31
CA TYR A 75 -4.80 -27.57 31.42
C TYR A 75 -5.58 -26.26 31.57
N MET A 76 -4.91 -25.11 31.51
CA MET A 76 -5.57 -23.82 31.65
C MET A 76 -6.46 -23.49 30.45
N VAL A 77 -6.05 -23.84 29.23
CA VAL A 77 -6.88 -23.69 28.02
C VAL A 77 -8.15 -24.53 28.12
N HIS A 78 -8.05 -25.76 28.65
CA HIS A 78 -9.21 -26.61 28.84
C HIS A 78 -10.18 -26.04 29.88
N ARG A 79 -9.64 -25.47 30.96
CA ARG A 79 -10.44 -24.91 32.05
C ARG A 79 -11.14 -23.60 31.65
N GLU A 80 -10.39 -22.67 31.05
CA GLU A 80 -10.87 -21.33 30.68
C GLU A 80 -10.87 -21.17 29.15
N ILE A 81 -11.66 -22.01 28.48
CA ILE A 81 -11.70 -22.08 27.01
C ILE A 81 -12.07 -20.75 26.35
N LEU A 82 -12.95 -19.97 26.97
CA LEU A 82 -13.37 -18.66 26.45
C LEU A 82 -12.22 -17.65 26.47
N LEU A 83 -11.47 -17.60 27.57
CA LEU A 83 -10.35 -16.68 27.71
C LEU A 83 -9.20 -17.07 26.76
N ALA A 84 -8.94 -18.38 26.64
CA ALA A 84 -7.97 -18.92 25.70
C ALA A 84 -8.35 -18.62 24.24
N ALA A 85 -9.62 -18.84 23.86
CA ALA A 85 -10.11 -18.57 22.52
C ALA A 85 -10.05 -17.07 22.18
N LEU A 86 -10.41 -16.19 23.13
CA LEU A 86 -10.30 -14.75 22.97
C LEU A 86 -8.85 -14.30 22.75
N GLY A 87 -7.92 -14.80 23.58
CA GLY A 87 -6.49 -14.50 23.44
C GLY A 87 -5.93 -14.95 22.10
N LEU A 88 -6.25 -16.19 21.69
CA LEU A 88 -5.84 -16.73 20.39
C LEU A 88 -6.41 -15.91 19.23
N PHE A 89 -7.69 -15.54 19.30
CA PHE A 89 -8.33 -14.70 18.29
C PHE A 89 -7.65 -13.34 18.17
N CYS A 90 -7.37 -12.67 19.29
CA CYS A 90 -6.67 -11.39 19.29
C CYS A 90 -5.27 -11.47 18.66
N VAL A 91 -4.52 -12.54 18.94
CA VAL A 91 -3.19 -12.76 18.33
C VAL A 91 -3.32 -13.01 16.83
N CYS A 92 -4.17 -13.95 16.40
CA CYS A 92 -4.34 -14.28 14.98
C CYS A 92 -4.84 -13.08 14.18
N ALA A 93 -5.88 -12.38 14.66
CA ALA A 93 -6.41 -11.19 14.04
C ALA A 93 -5.34 -10.08 14.00
N GLY A 94 -4.61 -9.88 15.10
CA GLY A 94 -3.51 -8.92 15.18
C GLY A 94 -2.42 -9.17 14.13
N VAL A 95 -2.00 -10.43 13.96
CA VAL A 95 -0.99 -10.82 12.95
C VAL A 95 -1.47 -10.53 11.53
N VAL A 96 -2.72 -10.89 11.21
CA VAL A 96 -3.29 -10.66 9.87
C VAL A 96 -3.37 -9.16 9.57
N VAL A 97 -3.92 -8.38 10.49
CA VAL A 97 -4.05 -6.93 10.31
C VAL A 97 -2.68 -6.26 10.26
N PHE A 98 -1.71 -6.72 11.05
CA PHE A 98 -0.33 -6.22 11.02
C PHE A 98 0.34 -6.49 9.68
N ALA A 99 0.27 -7.72 9.16
CA ALA A 99 0.83 -8.07 7.85
C ALA A 99 0.20 -7.23 6.72
N PHE A 100 -1.12 -7.07 6.76
CA PHE A 100 -1.83 -6.22 5.81
C PHE A 100 -1.43 -4.74 5.93
N THR A 101 -1.23 -4.23 7.15
CA THR A 101 -0.78 -2.85 7.39
C THR A 101 0.62 -2.62 6.85
N LEU A 102 1.55 -3.57 7.04
CA LEU A 102 2.89 -3.50 6.45
C LEU A 102 2.82 -3.49 4.92
N TYR A 103 1.94 -4.28 4.33
CA TYR A 103 1.72 -4.24 2.89
C TYR A 103 1.25 -2.86 2.43
N GLN A 104 0.24 -2.27 3.09
CA GLN A 104 -0.21 -0.92 2.77
C GLN A 104 0.90 0.12 2.95
N LEU A 105 1.69 0.01 4.03
CA LEU A 105 2.84 0.88 4.28
C LEU A 105 3.89 0.75 3.18
N SER A 106 4.12 -0.46 2.65
CA SER A 106 5.06 -0.66 1.55
C SER A 106 4.63 0.05 0.25
N LEU A 107 3.32 0.10 -0.02
CA LEU A 107 2.77 0.83 -1.18
C LEU A 107 2.99 2.33 -1.04
N ILE A 108 2.72 2.84 0.16
CA ILE A 108 2.95 4.23 0.56
C ILE A 108 4.42 4.62 0.38
N MET A 109 5.33 3.80 0.92
CA MET A 109 6.77 4.06 0.86
C MET A 109 7.25 4.15 -0.59
N ARG A 110 6.63 3.40 -1.51
CA ARG A 110 6.94 3.46 -2.94
C ARG A 110 6.25 4.62 -3.66
N GLY A 111 5.31 5.29 -3.00
CA GLY A 111 4.44 6.32 -3.59
C GLY A 111 3.49 5.76 -4.64
N VAL A 112 3.19 4.46 -4.60
CA VAL A 112 2.40 3.79 -5.66
C VAL A 112 1.07 3.32 -5.07
N THR A 113 -0.04 3.63 -5.73
CA THR A 113 -1.34 3.05 -5.34
C THR A 113 -1.46 1.62 -5.87
N THR A 114 -2.28 0.76 -5.24
CA THR A 114 -2.48 -0.63 -5.72
C THR A 114 -2.85 -0.71 -7.22
N ASN A 115 -3.63 0.26 -7.69
CA ASN A 115 -3.99 0.38 -9.11
C ASN A 115 -2.78 0.69 -10.01
N GLU A 116 -1.83 1.49 -9.52
CA GLU A 116 -0.59 1.77 -10.26
C GLU A 116 0.36 0.58 -10.21
N VAL A 117 0.42 -0.18 -9.10
CA VAL A 117 1.24 -1.41 -9.03
C VAL A 117 0.83 -2.40 -10.13
N PHE A 118 -0.47 -2.56 -10.36
CA PHE A 118 -0.99 -3.42 -11.43
C PHE A 118 -0.53 -2.94 -12.82
N LYS A 119 -0.63 -1.64 -13.09
CA LYS A 119 -0.12 -1.04 -14.33
C LYS A 119 1.39 -1.21 -14.51
N TRP A 120 2.16 -1.12 -13.43
CA TRP A 120 3.60 -1.36 -13.48
C TRP A 120 3.94 -2.82 -13.73
N ASP A 121 3.07 -3.75 -13.35
CA ASP A 121 3.24 -5.18 -13.63
C ASP A 121 2.89 -5.51 -15.08
N ASP A 122 1.76 -4.98 -15.58
CA ASP A 122 1.37 -5.04 -16.99
C ASP A 122 2.45 -4.43 -17.89
N LEU A 123 2.95 -3.24 -17.54
CA LEU A 123 4.01 -2.58 -18.30
C LEU A 123 5.32 -3.38 -18.31
N LYS A 124 5.68 -4.05 -17.20
CA LYS A 124 6.86 -4.94 -17.18
C LYS A 124 6.64 -6.17 -18.05
N TYR A 125 5.43 -6.68 -18.10
CA TYR A 125 5.08 -7.79 -18.97
C TYR A 125 5.24 -7.39 -20.44
N ASP A 126 4.68 -6.24 -20.83
CA ASP A 126 4.77 -5.72 -22.20
C ASP A 126 6.21 -5.37 -22.60
N ILE A 127 7.01 -4.82 -21.68
CA ILE A 127 8.45 -4.56 -21.89
C ILE A 127 9.22 -5.87 -22.15
N LYS A 128 8.91 -6.95 -21.41
CA LYS A 128 9.56 -8.26 -21.62
C LYS A 128 9.21 -8.89 -22.97
N GLN A 129 8.02 -8.59 -23.49
CA GLN A 129 7.62 -9.03 -24.84
C GLN A 129 8.27 -8.18 -25.95
N GLY A 130 8.95 -7.08 -25.61
CA GLY A 130 9.60 -6.19 -26.57
C GLY A 130 8.63 -5.34 -27.37
N GLU A 131 7.36 -5.21 -26.94
CA GLU A 131 6.31 -4.51 -27.68
C GLU A 131 6.24 -3.01 -27.34
N VAL A 132 6.97 -2.56 -26.31
CA VAL A 132 6.87 -1.19 -25.79
C VAL A 132 7.89 -0.27 -26.45
N HIS A 133 7.42 0.50 -27.44
CA HIS A 133 8.15 1.58 -28.07
C HIS A 133 7.72 2.93 -27.49
N ILE A 134 8.65 3.64 -26.86
CA ILE A 134 8.40 4.97 -26.28
C ILE A 134 9.25 5.99 -27.06
N PRO A 135 8.69 7.16 -27.43
CA PRO A 135 9.49 8.23 -28.04
C PRO A 135 10.63 8.64 -27.11
N ARG A 136 11.84 8.80 -27.66
CA ARG A 136 13.05 9.13 -26.90
C ARG A 136 12.88 10.39 -26.04
N SER A 137 12.22 11.43 -26.58
CA SER A 137 11.93 12.66 -25.84
C SER A 137 11.10 12.45 -24.57
N VAL A 138 10.20 11.46 -24.54
CA VAL A 138 9.36 11.15 -23.37
C VAL A 138 10.18 10.43 -22.29
N LEU A 139 11.08 9.54 -22.71
CA LEU A 139 11.99 8.84 -21.81
C LEU A 139 12.99 9.82 -21.17
N GLU A 140 13.61 10.67 -21.99
CA GLU A 140 14.56 11.69 -21.54
C GLU A 140 13.89 12.72 -20.61
N ARG A 141 12.63 13.08 -20.87
CA ARG A 141 11.80 13.91 -19.98
C ARG A 141 11.51 13.21 -18.65
N ASN A 142 11.17 11.93 -18.67
CA ASN A 142 10.92 11.16 -17.44
C ASN A 142 12.18 11.03 -16.56
N GLN A 143 13.34 10.83 -17.19
CA GLN A 143 14.65 10.78 -16.52
C GLN A 143 15.11 12.15 -16.02
N GLY A 144 14.51 13.24 -16.50
CA GLY A 144 14.86 14.61 -16.14
C GLY A 144 16.09 15.15 -16.87
N LEU A 145 16.44 14.55 -18.02
CA LEU A 145 17.52 14.98 -18.90
C LEU A 145 17.12 16.23 -19.73
N VAL A 146 15.81 16.39 -19.97
CA VAL A 146 15.24 17.57 -20.63
C VAL A 146 14.37 18.32 -19.61
N PRO A 147 14.56 19.64 -19.41
CA PRO A 147 13.66 20.45 -18.60
C PRO A 147 12.23 20.27 -19.10
N GLN A 148 11.28 20.10 -18.17
CA GLN A 148 9.87 20.10 -18.54
C GLN A 148 9.55 21.49 -19.12
N GLU A 149 9.44 21.59 -20.44
CA GLU A 149 8.78 22.73 -21.03
C GLU A 149 7.38 22.76 -20.41
N VAL A 150 7.15 23.78 -19.59
CA VAL A 150 5.83 24.09 -19.07
C VAL A 150 5.03 24.49 -20.30
N ASP A 151 4.38 23.51 -20.93
CA ASP A 151 3.36 23.77 -21.93
C ASP A 151 2.40 24.76 -21.27
N PRO A 152 2.32 26.03 -21.73
CA PRO A 152 1.39 26.98 -21.14
C PRO A 152 0.00 26.37 -21.25
N GLU A 153 -0.71 26.36 -20.13
CA GLU A 153 -2.07 25.83 -20.03
C GLU A 153 -2.85 26.29 -21.28
N PRO A 154 -3.33 25.36 -22.12
CA PRO A 154 -3.81 25.71 -23.45
C PRO A 154 -5.02 26.62 -23.27
N THR A 155 -4.84 27.91 -23.54
CA THR A 155 -5.89 28.90 -23.37
C THR A 155 -7.11 28.43 -24.15
N GLU A 156 -8.32 28.69 -23.65
CA GLU A 156 -9.59 28.25 -24.26
C GLU A 156 -9.68 28.55 -25.78
N LYS A 157 -9.00 29.61 -26.24
CA LYS A 157 -8.83 29.99 -27.65
C LYS A 157 -7.98 29.00 -28.46
N GLN A 158 -6.92 28.42 -27.89
CA GLN A 158 -6.07 27.40 -28.53
C GLN A 158 -6.76 26.03 -28.59
N GLN A 159 -7.54 25.64 -27.56
CA GLN A 159 -8.37 24.44 -27.61
C GLN A 159 -9.45 24.52 -28.69
N ARG A 160 -10.10 25.69 -28.85
CA ARG A 160 -11.05 25.95 -29.95
C ARG A 160 -10.38 25.91 -31.32
N LYS A 161 -9.17 26.46 -31.47
CA LYS A 161 -8.39 26.36 -32.72
C LYS A 161 -8.01 24.92 -33.05
N ARG A 162 -7.55 24.12 -32.07
CA ARG A 162 -7.24 22.68 -32.26
C ARG A 162 -8.48 21.88 -32.67
N LYS A 163 -9.64 22.09 -32.04
CA LYS A 163 -10.91 21.44 -32.44
C LYS A 163 -11.38 21.82 -33.85
N ASN A 164 -11.20 23.08 -34.26
CA ASN A 164 -11.55 23.54 -35.61
C ASN A 164 -10.55 23.10 -36.68
N ALA A 165 -9.26 23.01 -36.36
CA ALA A 165 -8.23 22.49 -37.25
C ALA A 165 -8.41 20.99 -37.52
N GLN A 166 -8.76 20.22 -36.48
CA GLN A 166 -9.00 18.78 -36.58
C GLN A 166 -10.32 18.42 -37.31
N ARG A 167 -11.28 19.35 -37.35
CA ARG A 167 -12.46 19.24 -38.23
C ARG A 167 -12.15 19.57 -39.69
N ARG A 168 -11.17 20.45 -39.97
CA ARG A 168 -10.75 20.80 -41.34
C ARG A 168 -9.81 19.75 -41.96
N SER A 169 -8.97 19.09 -41.17
CA SER A 169 -8.06 18.05 -41.68
C SER A 169 -8.76 16.77 -42.14
N LYS A 170 -10.00 16.51 -41.68
CA LYS A 170 -10.82 15.38 -42.17
C LYS A 170 -11.46 15.62 -43.55
N ALA A 171 -11.32 16.81 -44.14
CA ALA A 171 -11.96 17.18 -45.41
C ALA A 171 -10.97 17.50 -46.54
N SER A 172 -9.66 17.36 -46.34
CA SER A 172 -8.66 17.68 -47.36
C SER A 172 -7.41 16.82 -47.18
N ASP A 173 -7.55 15.52 -47.41
CA ASP A 173 -6.40 14.61 -47.53
C ASP A 173 -5.81 14.72 -48.95
N SER A 174 -5.04 15.79 -49.16
CA SER A 174 -4.05 15.90 -50.23
C SER A 174 -3.13 17.07 -49.93
N GLY A 175 -1.94 16.73 -49.45
CA GLY A 175 -0.76 17.59 -49.47
C GLY A 175 -0.70 18.68 -48.40
N LYS A 176 0.04 18.42 -47.32
CA LYS A 176 1.30 19.11 -47.01
C LYS A 176 1.87 18.64 -45.67
N GLN A 177 3.08 18.08 -45.76
CA GLN A 177 4.04 17.94 -44.67
C GLN A 177 4.28 19.28 -43.97
N GLN A 178 4.37 19.25 -42.65
CA GLN A 178 5.13 20.24 -41.90
C GLN A 178 5.81 19.55 -40.71
N ASP A 179 7.14 19.52 -40.79
CA ASP A 179 8.15 19.06 -39.85
C ASP A 179 7.68 18.87 -38.40
N SER A 180 7.55 17.61 -38.00
CA SER A 180 7.79 17.19 -36.63
C SER A 180 9.05 16.33 -36.73
N GLU A 181 10.12 16.73 -36.05
CA GLU A 181 11.30 15.90 -35.87
C GLU A 181 10.83 14.46 -35.56
N GLN A 182 11.27 13.50 -36.36
CA GLN A 182 10.94 12.10 -36.16
C GLN A 182 11.59 11.67 -34.84
N ASP A 183 10.84 11.83 -33.76
CA ASP A 183 11.25 11.45 -32.42
C ASP A 183 11.51 9.93 -32.45
N GLU A 184 12.79 9.57 -32.36
CA GLU A 184 13.25 8.20 -32.50
C GLU A 184 12.54 7.32 -31.46
N LEU A 185 11.80 6.31 -31.92
CA LEU A 185 11.10 5.37 -31.04
C LEU A 185 12.13 4.40 -30.47
N VAL A 186 12.42 4.54 -29.19
CA VAL A 186 13.39 3.67 -28.49
C VAL A 186 12.63 2.51 -27.86
N LEU A 187 13.15 1.31 -28.05
CA LEU A 187 12.65 0.12 -27.36
C LEU A 187 13.11 0.18 -25.90
N VAL A 188 12.16 0.11 -24.97
CA VAL A 188 12.47 0.08 -23.54
C VAL A 188 12.79 -1.34 -23.15
N GLU A 189 14.07 -1.65 -22.92
CA GLU A 189 14.51 -3.00 -22.57
C GLU A 189 14.34 -3.32 -21.08
N ASP A 190 14.29 -2.29 -20.23
CA ASP A 190 14.16 -2.47 -18.79
C ASP A 190 13.22 -1.43 -18.16
N ALA A 191 12.30 -1.92 -17.33
CA ALA A 191 11.36 -1.10 -16.58
C ALA A 191 12.05 -0.15 -15.58
N LYS A 192 13.34 -0.38 -15.27
CA LYS A 192 14.14 0.55 -14.45
C LYS A 192 14.50 1.86 -15.17
N GLN A 193 14.42 1.91 -16.50
CA GLN A 193 14.66 3.13 -17.26
C GLN A 193 13.59 4.19 -17.01
N ILE A 194 12.41 3.77 -16.54
CA ILE A 194 11.29 4.65 -16.23
C ILE A 194 11.32 4.99 -14.73
N ARG A 195 11.64 6.24 -14.41
CA ARG A 195 11.60 6.78 -13.06
C ARG A 195 10.16 6.90 -12.59
N ASN A 196 9.86 6.30 -11.44
CA ASN A 196 8.59 6.51 -10.77
C ASN A 196 8.50 7.94 -10.24
N ILE A 197 7.61 8.73 -10.82
CA ILE A 197 7.42 10.16 -10.53
C ILE A 197 6.96 10.39 -9.08
N TYR A 198 6.33 9.39 -8.46
CA TYR A 198 5.81 9.48 -7.09
C TYR A 198 6.82 9.06 -6.00
N HIS A 199 8.04 8.66 -6.38
CA HIS A 199 9.04 8.20 -5.43
C HIS A 199 9.98 9.35 -4.99
N LEU A 200 9.52 10.21 -4.07
CA LEU A 200 10.33 11.30 -3.49
C LEU A 200 11.25 10.81 -2.35
N GLY A 201 11.16 9.53 -1.99
CA GLY A 201 11.94 8.83 -0.96
C GLY A 201 11.03 8.19 0.09
N SER A 202 11.39 7.00 0.59
CA SER A 202 10.48 6.17 1.40
C SER A 202 9.99 6.90 2.67
N TRP A 203 10.90 7.49 3.44
CA TRP A 203 10.54 8.23 4.66
C TRP A 203 9.79 9.54 4.37
N ARG A 204 10.13 10.21 3.27
CA ARG A 204 9.53 11.49 2.89
C ARG A 204 8.09 11.28 2.41
N ASN A 205 7.84 10.25 1.61
CA ASN A 205 6.51 9.82 1.21
C ASN A 205 5.66 9.46 2.43
N LEU A 206 6.21 8.75 3.42
CA LEU A 206 5.48 8.40 4.62
C LEU A 206 5.12 9.63 5.48
N MET A 207 6.09 10.53 5.69
CA MET A 207 5.87 11.75 6.49
C MET A 207 4.91 12.72 5.83
N GLU A 208 5.02 12.94 4.52
CA GLU A 208 4.10 13.80 3.75
C GLU A 208 2.66 13.26 3.78
N MET A 209 2.54 11.94 3.87
CA MET A 209 1.25 11.28 3.90
C MET A 209 0.60 11.26 5.30
N LEU A 210 1.41 11.19 6.37
CA LEU A 210 0.96 11.30 7.77
C LEU A 210 0.69 12.75 8.18
N PHE A 211 1.55 13.68 7.74
CA PHE A 211 1.50 15.10 8.06
C PHE A 211 1.59 15.90 6.77
N PRO A 212 0.46 16.15 6.07
CA PRO A 212 0.51 17.03 4.92
C PRO A 212 0.88 18.43 5.39
N THR A 213 1.75 19.09 4.65
CA THR A 213 1.86 20.55 4.77
C THR A 213 0.50 21.16 4.40
N PRO A 214 -0.11 21.99 5.26
CA PRO A 214 -1.26 22.77 4.86
C PRO A 214 -0.84 23.64 3.67
N LEU A 215 -1.61 23.55 2.58
CA LEU A 215 -1.48 24.41 1.40
C LEU A 215 -1.84 25.86 1.76
#